data_AF-A0A8H3R8M5-F1
#
_entry.id   AF-A0A8H3R8M5-F1
#
_cell.length_a   1.000
_cell.length_b   1.000
_cell.length_c   1.000
_cell.angle_alpha   90.00
_cell.angle_beta   90.00
_cell.angle_gamma   90.00
#
_symmetry.space_group_name_H-M   'P 1'
#
loop_
_entity.id
_entity.type
_entity.pdbx_description
1 polymer ?
#
loop_
_entity_poly.entity_id
_entity_poly.type
_entity_poly.pdbx_seq_one_letter_code
_entity_poly.pdbx_strand_id
1 'polypeptide(L)'
;MDNPLSHPLFQKYPPTEIHKEGLDHLIACYPDGLERIKKVYFQEVLEVERKNTQGRGAAGVIRTKVKDYNQKKAREKKTIIENQHINPTEPVQITITEVYKDKLPDNAIASIREQLSDVWTIKKVREWWYYHKDK
;
A
#
# COMPACT_ATOMS: atom_id res chain seq x y z
N MET A 1 -12.33 48.01 -16.95
CA MET A 1 -13.51 47.27 -16.47
C MET A 1 -14.60 48.29 -16.22
N ASP A 2 -15.81 48.02 -16.68
CA ASP A 2 -16.96 48.84 -16.31
C ASP A 2 -17.20 48.74 -14.81
N ASN A 3 -17.85 49.76 -14.23
CA ASN A 3 -18.15 49.77 -12.80
C ASN A 3 -18.96 48.51 -12.43
N PRO A 4 -18.43 47.59 -11.60
CA PRO A 4 -19.12 46.34 -11.30
C PRO A 4 -20.48 46.55 -10.61
N LEU A 5 -20.67 47.69 -9.94
CA LEU A 5 -21.95 48.06 -9.31
C LEU A 5 -22.97 48.64 -10.29
N SER A 6 -22.61 48.92 -11.54
CA SER A 6 -23.57 49.41 -12.53
C SER A 6 -24.49 48.30 -13.05
N HIS A 7 -24.24 47.03 -12.70
CA HIS A 7 -25.07 45.92 -13.12
C HIS A 7 -26.49 46.00 -12.50
N PRO A 8 -27.57 45.73 -13.25
CA PRO A 8 -28.94 45.83 -12.76
C PRO A 8 -29.23 45.06 -11.46
N LEU A 9 -28.49 43.97 -11.24
CA LEU A 9 -28.58 43.16 -10.02
C LEU A 9 -28.27 44.00 -8.76
N PHE A 10 -27.19 44.79 -8.79
CA PHE A 10 -26.76 45.62 -7.66
C PHE A 10 -27.54 46.93 -7.56
N GLN A 11 -28.21 47.35 -8.63
CA GLN A 11 -29.14 48.48 -8.60
C GLN A 11 -30.47 48.11 -7.92
N LYS A 12 -31.00 46.91 -8.23
CA LYS A 12 -32.26 46.43 -7.64
C LYS A 12 -32.10 46.06 -6.16
N TYR A 13 -30.93 45.56 -5.77
CA TYR A 13 -30.59 45.18 -4.41
C TYR A 13 -29.24 45.76 -4.03
N PRO A 14 -29.20 47.01 -3.52
CA PRO A 14 -27.95 47.62 -3.11
C PRO A 14 -27.37 46.81 -1.94
N PRO A 15 -26.16 46.27 -2.09
CA PRO A 15 -25.56 45.46 -1.04
C PRO A 15 -25.18 46.33 0.16
N THR A 16 -25.86 46.13 1.29
CA THR A 16 -25.64 46.89 2.53
C THR A 16 -24.23 46.71 3.11
N GLU A 17 -23.61 45.56 2.85
CA GLU A 17 -22.32 45.16 3.43
C GLU A 17 -21.12 45.40 2.50
N ILE A 18 -21.34 45.84 1.25
CA ILE A 18 -20.24 46.14 0.32
C ILE A 18 -19.78 47.58 0.55
N HIS A 19 -18.71 47.71 1.32
CA HIS A 19 -17.97 48.96 1.48
C HIS A 19 -17.08 49.20 0.26
N LYS A 20 -16.82 50.48 -0.05
CA LYS A 20 -15.94 50.86 -1.16
C LYS A 20 -14.54 50.23 -1.06
N GLU A 21 -13.98 50.19 0.15
CA GLU A 21 -12.68 49.54 0.41
C GLU A 21 -12.70 48.04 0.14
N GLY A 22 -13.77 47.35 0.56
CA GLY A 22 -13.95 45.92 0.29
C GLY A 22 -14.08 45.63 -1.20
N LEU A 23 -14.77 46.51 -1.93
CA LEU A 23 -14.87 46.42 -3.39
C LEU A 23 -13.51 46.62 -4.06
N ASP A 24 -12.75 47.63 -3.64
CA ASP A 24 -11.42 47.92 -4.18
C ASP A 24 -10.47 46.73 -3.94
N HIS A 25 -10.52 46.11 -2.75
CA HIS A 25 -9.80 44.87 -2.46
C HIS A 25 -10.24 43.71 -3.36
N LEU A 26 -11.54 43.53 -3.58
CA LEU A 26 -12.04 42.46 -4.44
C LEU A 26 -11.55 42.62 -5.88
N ILE A 27 -11.58 43.85 -6.40
CA ILE A 27 -11.10 44.20 -7.74
C ILE A 27 -9.59 43.96 -7.83
N ALA A 28 -8.83 44.37 -6.83
CA ALA A 28 -7.37 44.21 -6.80
C ALA A 28 -6.94 42.73 -6.77
N CYS A 29 -7.66 41.87 -6.05
CA CYS A 29 -7.35 40.44 -5.91
C CYS A 29 -7.81 39.58 -7.11
N TYR A 30 -8.65 40.11 -8.01
CA TYR A 30 -9.23 39.34 -9.11
C TYR A 30 -8.20 38.78 -10.10
N PRO A 31 -7.19 39.55 -10.57
CA PRO A 31 -6.15 39.04 -11.46
C PRO A 31 -5.40 37.85 -10.84
N ASP A 32 -5.00 37.96 -9.57
CA ASP A 32 -4.29 36.89 -8.85
C ASP A 32 -5.14 35.62 -8.73
N GLY A 33 -6.44 35.79 -8.43
CA GLY A 33 -7.40 34.69 -8.40
C GLY A 33 -7.56 34.01 -9.76
N LEU A 34 -7.61 34.81 -10.84
CA LEU A 34 -7.72 34.32 -12.21
C LEU A 34 -6.47 33.51 -12.62
N GLU A 35 -5.28 34.02 -12.32
CA GLU A 35 -4.02 33.31 -12.57
C GLU A 35 -3.99 31.99 -11.80
N ARG A 36 -4.40 32.01 -10.53
CA ARG A 36 -4.44 30.81 -9.69
C ARG A 36 -5.40 29.76 -10.24
N ILE A 37 -6.61 30.14 -10.66
CA ILE A 37 -7.60 29.21 -11.22
C ILE A 37 -7.08 28.60 -12.53
N LYS A 38 -6.53 29.43 -13.43
CA LYS A 38 -5.93 28.94 -14.68
C LYS A 38 -4.83 27.92 -14.40
N LYS A 39 -3.93 28.23 -13.45
CA LYS A 39 -2.85 27.34 -13.05
C LYS A 39 -3.37 26.00 -12.50
N VAL A 40 -4.42 26.02 -11.67
CA VAL A 40 -5.05 24.79 -11.17
C VAL A 40 -5.64 23.97 -12.32
N TYR A 41 -6.31 24.60 -13.27
CA TYR A 41 -6.89 23.92 -14.43
C TYR A 41 -5.82 23.23 -15.29
N PHE A 42 -4.73 23.92 -15.61
CA PHE A 42 -3.62 23.34 -16.39
C PHE A 42 -2.91 22.18 -15.68
N GLN A 43 -2.79 22.24 -14.35
CA GLN A 43 -2.12 21.22 -13.56
C GLN A 43 -2.99 19.99 -13.28
N GLU A 44 -4.28 20.19 -12.98
CA GLU A 44 -5.15 19.13 -12.50
C GLU A 44 -6.07 18.54 -13.55
N VAL A 45 -6.58 19.36 -14.47
CA VAL A 45 -7.59 18.93 -15.45
C VAL A 45 -6.90 18.55 -16.75
N LEU A 46 -6.05 19.42 -17.27
CA LEU A 46 -5.33 19.17 -18.52
C LEU A 46 -4.03 18.38 -18.32
N GLU A 47 -3.48 18.38 -17.11
CA GLU A 47 -2.22 17.71 -16.75
C GLU A 47 -1.01 18.10 -17.62
N VAL A 48 -1.05 19.29 -18.23
CA VAL A 48 0.02 19.82 -19.10
C VAL A 48 1.19 20.37 -18.28
N GLU A 49 0.90 20.91 -17.09
CA GLU A 49 1.90 21.42 -16.15
C GLU A 49 2.09 20.50 -14.94
N ARG A 50 3.28 20.58 -14.31
CA ARG A 50 3.55 19.85 -13.06
C ARG A 50 2.62 20.30 -11.93
N LYS A 51 2.03 19.35 -11.21
CA LYS A 51 1.16 19.61 -10.06
C LYS A 51 1.94 20.26 -8.92
N ASN A 52 1.52 21.46 -8.50
CA ASN A 52 2.09 22.13 -7.33
C ASN A 52 1.43 21.62 -6.03
N THR A 53 2.25 21.05 -5.15
CA THR A 53 1.85 20.52 -3.83
C THR A 53 1.99 21.54 -2.70
N GLN A 54 2.63 22.69 -2.94
CA GLN A 54 2.87 23.69 -1.90
C GLN A 54 1.56 24.28 -1.36
N GLY A 55 1.42 24.33 -0.04
CA GLY A 55 0.21 24.83 0.64
C GLY A 55 -0.96 23.84 0.67
N ARG A 56 -0.81 22.64 0.08
CA ARG A 56 -1.76 21.55 0.28
C ARG A 56 -1.37 20.82 1.55
N GLY A 57 -2.30 20.74 2.51
CA GLY A 57 -2.11 19.92 3.70
C GLY A 57 -1.86 18.45 3.32
N ALA A 58 -1.26 17.70 4.24
CA ALA A 58 -1.13 16.26 4.06
C ALA A 58 -2.50 15.66 3.79
N ALA A 59 -2.63 14.85 2.73
CA ALA A 59 -3.84 14.08 2.51
C ALA A 59 -3.99 13.14 3.72
N GLY A 60 -5.02 13.33 4.55
CA GLY A 60 -5.31 12.48 5.71
C GLY A 60 -5.69 11.03 5.35
N VAL A 61 -5.48 10.64 4.10
CA VAL A 61 -5.79 9.33 3.54
C VAL A 61 -4.48 8.66 3.14
N ILE A 62 -4.22 7.50 3.74
CA ILE A 62 -3.07 6.67 3.39
C ILE A 62 -3.34 6.04 2.02
N ARG A 63 -2.61 6.49 1.00
CA ARG A 63 -2.63 5.86 -0.33
C ARG A 63 -1.71 4.65 -0.32
N THR A 64 -2.28 3.45 -0.39
CA THR A 64 -1.52 2.21 -0.57
C THR A 64 -1.41 1.88 -2.07
N LYS A 65 -0.20 1.53 -2.52
CA LYS A 65 0.02 0.98 -3.86
C LYS A 65 -0.17 -0.53 -3.82
N VAL A 66 -0.52 -1.14 -4.96
CA VAL A 66 -0.64 -2.60 -5.10
C VAL A 66 0.64 -3.33 -4.68
N LYS A 67 1.81 -2.72 -4.92
CA LYS A 67 3.11 -3.26 -4.49
C LYS A 67 3.22 -3.36 -2.98
N ASP A 68 2.68 -2.40 -2.24
CA ASP A 68 2.73 -2.37 -0.77
C ASP A 68 1.89 -3.50 -0.17
N TYR A 69 0.74 -3.80 -0.80
CA TYR A 69 -0.10 -4.94 -0.44
C TYR A 69 0.62 -6.28 -0.63
N ASN A 70 1.26 -6.47 -1.80
CA ASN A 70 2.01 -7.69 -2.10
C ASN A 70 3.19 -7.89 -1.13
N GLN A 71 3.84 -6.81 -0.73
CA GLN A 71 4.96 -6.86 0.21
C GLN A 71 4.50 -7.20 1.63
N LYS A 72 3.36 -6.65 2.09
CA LYS A 72 2.74 -7.03 3.37
C LYS A 72 2.38 -8.52 3.40
N LYS A 73 1.72 -9.02 2.35
CA LYS A 73 1.37 -10.44 2.21
C LYS A 73 2.60 -11.36 2.20
N ALA A 74 3.71 -10.94 1.58
CA ALA A 74 4.95 -11.70 1.58
C ALA A 74 5.63 -11.72 2.95
N ARG A 75 5.58 -10.60 3.69
CA ARG A 75 6.11 -10.51 5.06
C ARG A 75 5.32 -11.41 6.01
N GLU A 76 3.99 -11.35 5.99
CA GLU A 76 3.12 -12.22 6.80
C GLU A 76 3.39 -13.71 6.56
N LYS A 77 3.59 -14.12 5.31
CA LYS A 77 3.98 -15.49 4.97
C LYS A 77 5.34 -15.88 5.57
N LYS A 78 6.32 -14.98 5.55
CA LYS A 78 7.65 -15.24 6.14
C LYS A 78 7.58 -15.37 7.66
N THR A 79 6.83 -14.50 8.34
CA THR A 79 6.66 -14.59 9.80
C THR A 79 5.96 -15.88 10.24
N ILE A 80 5.00 -16.38 9.44
CA ILE A 80 4.36 -17.68 9.70
C ILE A 80 5.37 -18.83 9.54
N ILE A 81 6.25 -18.77 8.54
CA ILE A 81 7.25 -19.81 8.27
C ILE A 81 8.35 -19.81 9.33
N GLU A 82 8.83 -18.64 9.76
CA GLU A 82 9.86 -18.50 10.80
C GLU A 82 9.37 -18.95 12.17
N ASN A 83 8.11 -18.67 12.52
CA ASN A 83 7.51 -19.11 13.79
C ASN A 83 7.14 -20.61 13.84
N GLN A 84 7.16 -21.32 12.70
CA GLN A 84 6.87 -22.75 12.59
C GLN A 84 8.13 -23.59 12.31
N HIS A 85 9.28 -23.24 12.91
CA HIS A 85 10.45 -24.12 12.93
C HIS A 85 10.20 -25.35 13.84
N ILE A 86 9.18 -26.14 13.49
CA ILE A 86 8.81 -27.39 14.14
C ILE A 86 9.68 -28.45 13.50
N ASN A 87 10.89 -28.68 14.03
CA ASN A 87 11.68 -29.85 13.66
C ASN A 87 10.86 -31.14 13.89
N PRO A 88 11.07 -32.22 13.13
CA PRO A 88 10.42 -33.50 13.42
C PRO A 88 10.74 -33.90 14.86
N THR A 89 9.79 -34.49 15.58
CA THR A 89 10.04 -34.94 16.97
C THR A 89 11.22 -35.92 16.98
N GLU A 90 12.09 -35.84 17.99
CA GLU A 90 13.27 -36.71 18.15
C GLU A 90 13.08 -38.19 17.76
N PRO A 91 12.01 -38.91 18.16
CA PRO A 91 11.82 -40.31 17.77
C PRO A 91 11.64 -40.51 16.26
N VAL A 92 11.01 -39.55 15.57
CA VAL A 92 10.81 -39.60 14.11
C VAL A 92 12.12 -39.27 13.39
N GLN A 93 12.99 -38.46 13.98
CA GLN A 93 14.32 -38.20 13.40
C GLN A 93 15.16 -39.48 13.35
N ILE A 94 15.19 -40.23 14.46
CA ILE A 94 15.95 -41.47 14.61
C ILE A 94 15.44 -42.54 13.63
N THR A 95 14.13 -42.72 13.50
CA THR A 95 13.58 -43.74 12.57
C THR A 95 13.92 -43.45 11.11
N ILE A 96 13.95 -42.18 10.70
CA ILE A 96 14.26 -41.82 9.32
C ILE A 96 15.77 -41.99 9.03
N THR A 97 16.64 -41.54 9.94
CA THR A 97 18.10 -41.59 9.72
C THR A 97 18.69 -42.98 9.89
N GLU A 98 18.17 -43.81 10.80
CA GLU A 98 18.69 -45.17 11.02
C GLU A 98 18.20 -46.18 9.99
N VAL A 99 16.92 -46.10 9.59
CA VAL A 99 16.28 -47.08 8.69
C VAL A 99 16.57 -46.77 7.21
N TYR A 100 16.69 -45.49 6.85
CA TYR A 100 16.87 -45.06 5.46
C TYR A 100 18.15 -44.23 5.31
N LYS A 101 19.30 -44.90 5.25
CA LYS A 101 20.62 -44.26 5.09
C LYS A 101 20.90 -43.81 3.66
N ASP A 102 20.60 -44.66 2.68
CA ASP A 102 21.00 -44.42 1.29
C ASP A 102 19.91 -43.75 0.44
N LYS A 103 18.65 -44.08 0.71
CA LYS A 103 17.51 -43.55 -0.05
C LYS A 103 16.22 -43.63 0.76
N LEU A 104 15.49 -42.51 0.81
CA LEU A 104 14.15 -42.43 1.38
C LEU A 104 13.09 -42.70 0.29
N PRO A 105 12.39 -43.85 0.31
CA PRO A 105 11.41 -44.19 -0.72
C PRO A 105 10.08 -43.45 -0.54
N ASP A 106 9.36 -43.22 -1.64
CA ASP A 106 8.18 -42.34 -1.67
C ASP A 106 7.01 -42.84 -0.83
N ASN A 107 6.87 -44.16 -0.71
CA ASN A 107 5.90 -44.80 0.18
C ASN A 107 6.22 -44.54 1.67
N ALA A 108 7.49 -44.50 2.06
CA ALA A 108 7.90 -44.19 3.42
C ALA A 108 7.67 -42.70 3.76
N ILE A 109 7.87 -41.80 2.79
CA ILE A 109 7.64 -40.36 3.01
C ILE A 109 6.17 -40.07 3.31
N ALA A 110 5.25 -40.80 2.68
CA ALA A 110 3.82 -40.70 2.98
C ALA A 110 3.50 -41.14 4.42
N SER A 111 4.09 -42.26 4.87
CA SER A 111 3.90 -42.76 6.24
C SER A 111 4.54 -41.85 7.30
N ILE A 112 5.73 -41.32 7.03
CA ILE A 112 6.40 -40.32 7.90
C ILE A 112 5.58 -39.04 8.00
N ARG A 113 4.97 -38.61 6.89
CA ARG A 113 4.10 -37.44 6.87
C ARG A 113 2.87 -37.62 7.78
N GLU A 114 2.27 -38.81 7.81
CA GLU A 114 1.13 -39.09 8.70
C GLU A 114 1.50 -39.02 10.19
N GLN A 115 2.77 -39.28 10.53
CA GLN A 115 3.30 -39.15 11.89
C GLN A 115 3.69 -37.70 12.25
N LEU A 116 3.72 -36.80 11.26
CA LEU A 116 4.05 -35.40 11.43
C LEU A 116 2.78 -34.53 11.31
N SER A 117 2.85 -33.30 11.83
CA SER A 117 1.78 -32.32 11.64
C SER A 117 1.57 -31.99 10.15
N ASP A 118 0.34 -31.61 9.78
CA ASP A 118 -0.04 -31.15 8.43
C ASP A 118 0.83 -30.03 7.84
N VAL A 119 1.62 -29.36 8.69
CA VAL A 119 2.63 -28.36 8.31
C VAL A 119 3.79 -28.96 7.48
N TRP A 120 4.01 -30.28 7.58
CA TRP A 120 5.07 -31.03 6.89
C TRP A 120 4.61 -31.59 5.54
N THR A 121 4.89 -30.86 4.47
CA THR A 121 4.72 -31.37 3.09
C THR A 121 5.80 -32.40 2.73
N ILE A 122 5.51 -33.33 1.82
CA ILE A 122 6.44 -34.33 1.26
C ILE A 122 7.79 -33.70 0.87
N LYS A 123 7.76 -32.50 0.27
CA LYS A 123 8.96 -31.75 -0.13
C LYS A 123 9.84 -31.38 1.06
N LYS A 124 9.25 -30.86 2.14
CA LYS A 124 9.96 -30.49 3.38
C LYS A 124 10.60 -31.72 4.05
N VAL A 125 9.90 -32.85 4.08
CA VAL A 125 10.43 -34.10 4.65
C VAL A 125 11.66 -34.56 3.88
N ARG A 126 11.62 -34.52 2.53
CA ARG A 126 12.79 -34.85 1.70
C ARG A 126 13.95 -33.89 1.93
N GLU A 127 13.69 -32.59 1.88
CA GLU A 127 14.73 -31.57 2.09
C GLU A 127 15.39 -31.75 3.46
N TRP A 128 14.61 -31.93 4.52
CA TRP A 128 15.14 -32.20 5.86
C TRP A 128 16.01 -33.46 5.92
N TRP A 129 15.55 -34.58 5.35
CA TRP A 129 16.35 -35.81 5.31
C TRP A 129 17.68 -35.63 4.56
N TYR A 130 17.67 -34.94 3.41
CA TYR A 130 18.90 -34.65 2.66
C TYR A 130 19.92 -33.84 3.47
N TYR A 131 19.46 -32.91 4.32
CA TYR A 131 20.34 -32.12 5.20
C TYR A 131 20.90 -32.92 6.39
N HIS A 132 20.25 -34.02 6.77
CA HIS A 132 20.55 -34.77 7.99
C HIS A 132 21.12 -36.17 7.76
N LYS A 133 21.08 -36.72 6.54
CA LYS A 133 21.57 -38.07 6.23
C LYS A 133 23.09 -38.26 6.41
N ASP A 134 23.86 -37.18 6.30
CA ASP A 134 25.34 -37.19 6.32
C ASP A 134 25.91 -36.61 7.64
N LYS A 135 25.04 -36.35 8.63
CA LYS A 135 25.39 -35.75 9.93
C LYS A 135 25.52 -36.83 11.00
#